data_AF-A0A382E789-F1
#
_entry.id   AF-A0A382E789-F1
#
_cell.length_a   1.000
_cell.length_b   1.000
_cell.length_c   1.000
_cell.angle_alpha   90.00
_cell.angle_beta   90.00
_cell.angle_gamma   90.00
#
_symmetry.space_group_name_H-M   'P 1'
#
loop_
_entity.id
_entity.type
_entity.pdbx_description
1 polymer ?
#
loop_
_entity_poly.entity_id
_entity_poly.type
_entity_poly.pdbx_seq_one_letter_code
_entity_poly.pdbx_strand_id
1 'polypeptide(L)' 'VNVAVVGATGQVGGVLRALLADRGLPLGDLRFFASSRSAGTSLSWGDGEIVVEDVESTDWSGIDLALMSAGKGA' A
#
# COMPACT_ATOMS: atom_id res chain seq x y z
N VAL A 1 1.95 -8.33 -12.12
CA VAL A 1 1.65 -8.69 -10.72
C VAL A 1 1.23 -7.42 -10.03
N ASN A 2 -0.05 -7.32 -9.70
CA ASN A 2 -0.65 -6.20 -9.02
C ASN A 2 -0.48 -6.39 -7.51
N VAL A 3 0.10 -5.40 -6.84
CA VAL A 3 0.54 -5.51 -5.45
C VAL A 3 -0.24 -4.54 -4.57
N ALA A 4 -0.59 -5.01 -3.38
CA ALA A 4 -1.14 -4.23 -2.30
C ALA A 4 -0.13 -4.10 -1.16
N VAL A 5 0.06 -2.90 -0.62
CA VAL A 5 0.77 -2.70 0.65
C VAL A 5 -0.26 -2.32 1.72
N VAL A 6 -0.48 -3.20 2.69
CA VAL A 6 -1.43 -2.98 3.80
C VAL A 6 -0.67 -2.52 5.04
N GLY A 7 -1.16 -1.43 5.64
CA GLY A 7 -0.41 -0.68 6.65
C GLY A 7 0.61 0.30 6.05
N ALA A 8 0.34 0.81 4.84
CA ALA A 8 1.28 1.63 4.06
C ALA A 8 1.75 2.93 4.76
N THR A 9 0.96 3.44 5.70
CA THR A 9 1.27 4.63 6.53
C THR A 9 2.08 4.31 7.78
N GLY A 10 2.21 3.04 8.16
CA GLY A 10 2.98 2.60 9.33
C GLY A 10 4.49 2.59 9.07
N GLN A 11 5.28 2.44 10.14
CA GLN A 11 6.75 2.41 10.04
C GLN A 11 7.26 1.33 9.09
N VAL A 12 6.80 0.09 9.27
CA VAL A 12 7.17 -1.05 8.41
C VAL A 12 6.61 -0.88 7.00
N GLY A 13 5.39 -0.37 6.85
CA GLY A 13 4.80 -0.06 5.53
C GLY A 13 5.63 0.97 4.76
N GLY A 14 6.15 2.00 5.44
CA GLY A 14 7.07 2.97 4.86
C GLY A 14 8.37 2.32 4.36
N VAL A 15 8.95 1.42 5.15
CA VAL A 15 10.14 0.65 4.74
C VAL A 15 9.83 -0.24 3.54
N LEU A 16 8.70 -0.94 3.54
CA LEU A 16 8.27 -1.78 2.41
C LEU A 16 8.14 -0.97 1.11
N ARG A 17 7.51 0.22 1.17
CA ARG A 17 7.41 1.11 0.00
C ARG A 17 8.79 1.52 -0.50
N ALA A 18 9.69 1.94 0.38
CA ALA A 18 11.06 2.31 0.01
C ALA A 18 11.80 1.16 -0.66
N LEU A 19 11.68 -0.05 -0.12
CA LEU A 19 12.31 -1.26 -0.68
C LEU A 19 11.72 -1.67 -2.04
N LEU A 20 10.41 -1.48 -2.26
CA LEU A 20 9.77 -1.74 -3.55
C LEU A 20 10.25 -0.74 -4.61
N ALA A 21 10.38 0.53 -4.24
CA ALA A 21 10.89 1.56 -5.13
C ALA A 21 12.37 1.32 -5.51
N ASP A 22 13.21 0.99 -4.53
CA ASP A 22 14.65 0.75 -4.72
C ASP A 22 14.94 -0.49 -5.59
N ARG A 23 14.13 -1.56 -5.46
CA ARG A 23 14.35 -2.80 -6.21
C ARG A 23 13.93 -2.74 -7.68
N GLY A 24 13.20 -1.71 -8.11
CA GLY A 24 12.79 -1.55 -9.51
C GLY A 24 12.03 -2.76 -10.07
N LEU A 25 11.25 -3.44 -9.24
CA LEU A 25 10.52 -4.65 -9.67
C LEU A 25 9.49 -4.28 -10.75
N PRO A 26 9.29 -5.13 -11.77
CA PRO A 26 8.26 -4.92 -12.79
C PRO A 26 6.88 -5.23 -12.18
N LEU A 27 6.37 -4.30 -11.37
CA LEU A 27 5.02 -4.35 -10.80
C LEU A 27 4.00 -3.88 -11.84
N GLY A 28 2.79 -4.44 -11.76
CA GLY A 28 1.62 -3.87 -12.41
C GLY A 28 1.08 -2.72 -11.56
N ASP A 29 -0.20 -2.80 -11.20
CA ASP A 29 -0.81 -1.81 -10.31
C ASP A 29 -0.28 -1.95 -8.88
N LEU A 30 0.02 -0.82 -8.25
CA LEU A 30 0.38 -0.74 -6.83
C LEU A 30 -0.67 0.05 -6.08
N ARG A 31 -1.26 -0.56 -5.06
CA ARG A 31 -2.29 0.05 -4.21
C ARG A 31 -1.85 0.08 -2.75
N PHE A 32 -2.17 1.18 -2.07
CA PHE A 32 -1.82 1.37 -0.66
C PHE A 32 -3.06 1.31 0.20
N PHE A 33 -3.02 0.52 1.26
CA PHE A 33 -4.12 0.34 2.20
C PHE A 33 -3.67 0.65 3.61
N ALA A 34 -4.58 1.22 4.39
CA ALA A 34 -4.43 1.38 5.83
C ALA A 34 -5.81 1.34 6.49
N SER A 35 -5.85 1.51 7.81
CA SER A 35 -7.13 1.67 8.51
C SER A 35 -7.86 2.94 8.05
N SER A 36 -9.17 2.98 8.27
CA SER A 36 -10.04 4.15 8.03
C SER A 36 -9.47 5.48 8.54
N ARG A 37 -8.76 5.49 9.67
CA ARG A 37 -8.08 6.68 10.22
C ARG A 37 -7.03 7.27 9.25
N SER A 38 -6.38 6.42 8.48
CA SER A 38 -5.29 6.78 7.57
C SER A 38 -5.70 6.82 6.11
N ALA A 39 -6.87 6.29 5.75
CA ALA A 39 -7.43 6.39 4.41
C ALA A 39 -7.58 7.86 3.98
N GLY A 40 -7.38 8.13 2.68
CA GLY A 40 -7.36 9.47 2.10
C GLY A 40 -6.01 10.19 2.20
N THR A 41 -5.04 9.65 2.93
CA THR A 41 -3.67 10.20 2.94
C THR A 41 -2.99 9.96 1.60
N SER A 42 -2.36 10.97 1.02
CA SER A 42 -1.48 10.79 -0.15
C SER A 42 -0.08 10.36 0.28
N LEU A 43 0.47 9.33 -0.37
CA LEU A 43 1.86 8.91 -0.18
C LEU A 43 2.61 9.04 -1.50
N SER A 44 3.77 9.70 -1.48
CA SER A 44 4.62 9.86 -2.66
C SER A 44 5.06 8.49 -3.20
N TRP A 45 5.01 8.36 -4.52
CA TRP A 45 5.42 7.18 -5.27
C TRP A 45 5.87 7.56 -6.68
N GLY A 46 7.13 7.26 -7.02
CA GLY A 46 7.74 7.75 -8.26
C GLY A 46 7.67 9.27 -8.36
N ASP A 47 7.21 9.78 -9.50
CA ASP A 47 7.01 11.22 -9.74
C ASP A 47 5.64 11.74 -9.28
N GLY A 48 4.84 10.90 -8.61
CA GLY A 48 3.46 11.23 -8.22
C GLY A 48 3.12 10.80 -6.80
N GLU A 49 1.83 10.67 -6.55
CA GLU A 49 1.27 10.24 -5.27
C GLU A 49 0.22 9.16 -5.47
N ILE A 50 0.12 8.25 -4.50
CA ILE A 50 -0.94 7.25 -4.41
C ILE A 50 -1.77 7.56 -3.16
N VAL A 51 -3.08 7.69 -3.34
CA VAL A 51 -4.03 7.87 -2.23
C VAL A 51 -4.18 6.54 -1.52
N VAL A 52 -4.03 6.57 -0.19
CA VAL A 52 -4.22 5.41 0.67
C VAL A 52 -5.71 5.10 0.77
N GLU A 53 -6.06 3.86 0.47
CA GLU A 53 -7.41 3.33 0.54
C GLU A 53 -7.69 2.71 1.92
N ASP A 54 -8.96 2.67 2.29
CA ASP A 54 -9.39 1.97 3.50
C ASP A 54 -9.42 0.46 3.24
N VAL A 55 -8.67 -0.28 4.06
CA VAL A 55 -8.54 -1.73 3.97
C VAL A 55 -9.87 -2.48 4.15
N GLU A 56 -10.82 -1.93 4.93
CA GLU A 56 -12.09 -2.61 5.23
C GLU A 56 -13.14 -2.44 4.13
N SER A 57 -13.13 -1.30 3.42
CA SER A 57 -14.18 -0.94 2.46
C SER A 57 -13.75 -1.03 0.99
N THR A 58 -12.50 -1.39 0.72
CA THR A 58 -11.98 -1.46 -0.65
C THR A 58 -12.42 -2.73 -1.40
N ASP A 59 -12.42 -2.62 -2.73
CA ASP A 59 -12.50 -3.79 -3.61
C ASP A 59 -11.09 -4.39 -3.79
N TRP A 60 -10.96 -5.67 -3.45
CA TRP A 60 -9.72 -6.44 -3.57
C TRP A 60 -9.52 -7.06 -4.95
N SER A 61 -10.49 -6.91 -5.86
CA SER A 61 -10.40 -7.45 -7.20
C SER A 61 -9.15 -6.94 -7.93
N GLY A 62 -8.51 -7.85 -8.69
CA GLY A 62 -7.30 -7.54 -9.45
C GLY A 62 -6.01 -7.44 -8.64
N ILE A 63 -5.99 -7.65 -7.32
CA ILE A 63 -4.75 -7.76 -6.53
C ILE A 63 -4.23 -9.20 -6.57
N ASP A 64 -2.98 -9.37 -6.99
CA ASP A 64 -2.31 -10.68 -7.06
C ASP A 64 -1.55 -11.00 -5.75
N LEU A 65 -1.02 -9.98 -5.08
CA LEU A 65 -0.19 -10.12 -3.88
C LEU A 65 -0.43 -8.98 -2.89
N ALA A 66 -0.66 -9.32 -1.63
CA ALA A 66 -0.74 -8.35 -0.54
C ALA A 66 0.43 -8.49 0.45
N LEU A 67 1.21 -7.43 0.61
CA LEU A 67 2.25 -7.29 1.62
C LEU A 67 1.65 -6.59 2.84
N MET A 68 1.41 -7.36 3.90
CA MET A 68 0.72 -6.86 5.08
C MET A 68 1.68 -6.59 6.23
N SER A 69 1.67 -5.34 6.70
CA SER A 69 2.22 -4.96 7.99
C SER A 69 1.21 -4.09 8.72
N ALA A 70 0.12 -4.71 9.11
CA ALA A 70 -0.97 -4.08 9.82
C ALA A 70 -1.12 -4.74 11.20
N GLY A 71 -1.30 -3.94 12.25
CA GLY A 71 -1.49 -4.46 13.60
C GLY A 71 -2.81 -5.24 13.72
N LYS A 72 -3.04 -5.90 14.86
CA LYS A 72 -4.19 -6.79 15.13
C LYS A 72 -5.60 -6.15 14.97
N GLY A 73 -5.70 -4.86 14.67
CA GLY A 73 -6.97 -4.13 14.52
C GLY A 73 -7.01 -3.24 13.27
N ALA A 74 -6.28 -3.64 12.25
CA ALA A 74 -6.41 -3.10 10.90
C ALA A 74 -7.16 -4.10 10.03
#